data_AF-A0A377ZWB5-F1
#
_entry.id   AF-A0A377ZWB5-F1
#
_cell.length_a   1.000
_cell.length_b   1.000
_cell.length_c   1.000
_cell.angle_alpha   90.00
_cell.angle_beta   90.00
_cell.angle_gamma   90.00
#
_symmetry.space_group_name_H-M   'P 1'
#
loop_
_entity.id
_entity.type
_entity.pdbx_description
1 polymer ?
#
loop_
_entity_poly.entity_id
_entity_poly.type
_entity_poly.pdbx_seq_one_letter_code
_entity_poly.pdbx_strand_id
1 'polypeptide(L)'
;MTLTVFCILLFAALLHASWNAIVKASGDKMYAAIGVSGSAALIALVMLPFAPQPALVSAPYLLASCALQVVYTVLVAKTYQVSDMSQTYPLMRGTAPLLVAAISVLFLGDRLSPLAWLGIGVICLAILAMAFNGRASSRKGIVLALINACFIAGYTLVDGTGVRLAGSALGYTLWTFL
;
A
#
# COMPACT_ATOMS: atom_id res chain seq x y z
N MET A 1 13.98 -9.04 -14.43
CA MET A 1 12.66 -8.39 -14.61
C MET A 1 12.53 -8.01 -16.08
N THR A 2 11.40 -8.27 -16.74
CA THR A 2 11.23 -7.90 -18.15
C THR A 2 10.96 -6.40 -18.28
N LEU A 3 11.30 -5.80 -19.42
CA LEU A 3 11.05 -4.38 -19.70
C LEU A 3 9.56 -4.05 -19.57
N THR A 4 8.68 -4.95 -20.00
CA THR A 4 7.23 -4.80 -19.87
C THR A 4 6.80 -4.66 -18.41
N VAL A 5 7.28 -5.54 -17.52
CA VAL A 5 6.97 -5.46 -16.09
C VAL A 5 7.51 -4.15 -15.50
N PHE A 6 8.69 -3.72 -15.91
CA PHE A 6 9.26 -2.44 -15.49
C PHE A 6 8.37 -1.25 -15.88
N CYS A 7 7.93 -1.17 -17.14
CA CYS A 7 7.02 -0.12 -17.60
C CYS A 7 5.67 -0.14 -16.87
N ILE A 8 5.11 -1.33 -16.61
CA ILE A 8 3.87 -1.48 -15.84
C ILE A 8 4.04 -0.96 -14.41
N LEU A 9 5.17 -1.25 -13.74
CA LEU A 9 5.45 -0.75 -12.40
C LEU A 9 5.61 0.77 -12.37
N LEU A 10 6.28 1.36 -13.36
CA LEU A 10 6.38 2.83 -13.48
C LEU A 10 5.02 3.47 -13.74
N PHE A 11 4.19 2.87 -14.59
CA PHE A 11 2.84 3.35 -14.84
C PHE A 11 1.97 3.25 -13.58
N ALA A 12 2.07 2.16 -12.82
CA ALA A 12 1.40 2.04 -11.53
C ALA A 12 1.86 3.11 -10.53
N ALA A 13 3.17 3.42 -10.49
CA ALA A 13 3.72 4.49 -9.65
C ALA A 13 3.20 5.87 -10.09
N LEU A 14 3.09 6.12 -11.40
CA LEU A 14 2.49 7.33 -11.94
C LEU A 14 1.03 7.47 -11.52
N LEU A 15 0.19 6.44 -11.74
CA LEU A 15 -1.21 6.43 -11.31
C LEU A 15 -1.34 6.67 -9.80
N HIS A 16 -0.46 6.04 -9.00
CA HIS A 16 -0.42 6.23 -7.56
C HIS A 16 -0.13 7.69 -7.18
N ALA A 17 0.86 8.31 -7.83
CA ALA A 17 1.18 9.72 -7.61
C ALA A 17 0.03 10.64 -8.06
N SER A 18 -0.59 10.34 -9.21
CA SER A 18 -1.70 11.12 -9.77
C SER A 18 -2.92 11.16 -8.86
N TRP A 19 -3.39 10.01 -8.34
CA TRP A 19 -4.57 10.02 -7.47
C TRP A 19 -4.30 10.75 -6.15
N ASN A 20 -3.08 10.62 -5.59
CA ASN A 20 -2.69 11.38 -4.40
C ASN A 20 -2.65 12.88 -4.67
N ALA A 21 -2.17 13.29 -5.85
CA ALA A 21 -2.15 14.68 -6.26
C ALA A 21 -3.58 15.25 -6.40
N ILE A 22 -4.50 14.49 -7.00
CA ILE A 22 -5.91 14.86 -7.12
C ILE A 22 -6.55 15.07 -5.74
N VAL A 23 -6.39 14.10 -4.82
CA VAL A 23 -6.93 14.21 -3.46
C VAL A 23 -6.33 15.40 -2.72
N LYS A 24 -5.02 15.64 -2.87
CA LYS A 24 -4.33 16.75 -2.20
C LYS A 24 -4.76 18.12 -2.74
N ALA A 25 -5.03 18.23 -4.04
CA ALA A 25 -5.47 19.48 -4.69
C ALA A 25 -6.96 19.78 -4.48
N SER A 26 -7.75 18.79 -4.06
CA SER A 26 -9.19 18.96 -3.82
C SER A 26 -9.50 19.84 -2.61
N GLY A 27 -10.55 20.67 -2.73
CA GLY A 27 -11.11 21.42 -1.60
C GLY A 27 -11.74 20.50 -0.54
N ASP A 28 -12.35 19.40 -0.96
CA ASP A 28 -12.84 18.33 -0.08
C ASP A 28 -12.05 17.03 -0.36
N LYS A 29 -11.14 16.69 0.56
CA LYS A 29 -10.27 15.51 0.47
C LYS A 29 -11.04 14.20 0.63
N MET A 30 -12.12 14.21 1.44
CA MET A 30 -12.91 13.01 1.67
C MET A 30 -13.74 12.69 0.44
N TYR A 31 -14.40 13.70 -0.15
CA TYR A 31 -15.15 13.53 -1.39
C TYR A 31 -14.25 13.07 -2.54
N ALA A 32 -13.06 13.66 -2.69
CA ALA A 32 -12.10 13.23 -3.71
C ALA A 32 -11.61 11.78 -3.49
N ALA A 33 -11.33 11.40 -2.24
CA ALA A 33 -10.90 10.04 -1.92
C ALA A 33 -12.01 9.00 -2.19
N ILE A 34 -13.26 9.32 -1.85
CA ILE A 34 -14.44 8.50 -2.16
C ILE A 34 -14.62 8.41 -3.68
N GLY A 35 -14.50 9.53 -4.41
CA GLY A 35 -14.62 9.55 -5.87
C GLY A 35 -13.57 8.69 -6.57
N VAL A 36 -12.31 8.76 -6.14
CA VAL A 36 -11.23 7.90 -6.65
C VAL A 36 -11.53 6.43 -6.36
N SER A 37 -11.88 6.09 -5.12
CA SER A 37 -12.13 4.70 -4.70
C SER A 37 -13.38 4.12 -5.38
N GLY A 38 -14.46 4.91 -5.48
CA GLY A 38 -15.69 4.52 -6.16
C GLY A 38 -15.51 4.36 -7.67
N SER A 39 -14.67 5.20 -8.30
CA SER A 39 -14.30 5.02 -9.72
C SER A 39 -13.50 3.72 -9.93
N ALA A 40 -12.58 3.40 -9.01
CA ALA A 40 -11.85 2.14 -9.05
C ALA A 40 -12.78 0.92 -8.89
N ALA A 41 -13.74 0.99 -7.96
CA ALA A 41 -14.76 -0.04 -7.77
C ALA A 41 -15.68 -0.20 -8.99
N LEU A 42 -16.07 0.90 -9.64
CA LEU A 42 -16.86 0.86 -10.88
C LEU A 42 -16.08 0.23 -12.03
N ILE A 43 -14.81 0.59 -12.20
CA ILE A 43 -13.92 -0.06 -13.16
C ILE A 43 -13.81 -1.54 -12.85
N ALA A 44 -13.67 -1.90 -11.57
CA ALA A 44 -13.56 -3.28 -11.14
C ALA A 44 -14.83 -4.08 -11.51
N LEU A 45 -16.01 -3.53 -11.23
CA LEU A 45 -17.30 -4.12 -11.55
C LEU A 45 -17.49 -4.34 -13.06
N VAL A 46 -17.12 -3.37 -13.89
CA VAL A 46 -17.23 -3.46 -15.36
C VAL A 46 -16.24 -4.47 -15.94
N MET A 47 -15.03 -4.56 -15.36
CA MET A 47 -13.98 -5.46 -15.84
C MET A 47 -14.12 -6.90 -15.31
N LEU A 48 -14.85 -7.11 -14.21
CA LEU A 48 -14.99 -8.42 -13.56
C LEU A 48 -15.43 -9.55 -14.51
N PRO A 49 -16.43 -9.37 -15.40
CA PRO A 49 -16.87 -10.44 -16.32
C PRO A 49 -15.80 -10.86 -17.34
N PHE A 50 -14.79 -10.02 -17.57
CA PHE A 50 -13.71 -10.26 -18.52
C PHE A 50 -12.44 -10.82 -17.86
N ALA A 51 -12.43 -10.97 -16.54
CA ALA A 51 -11.28 -11.46 -15.81
C ALA A 51 -11.48 -12.92 -15.37
N PRO A 52 -10.42 -13.76 -15.39
CA PRO A 52 -10.49 -15.09 -14.82
C PRO A 52 -10.79 -15.02 -13.32
N GLN A 53 -11.77 -15.82 -12.88
CA GLN A 53 -12.15 -15.91 -11.47
C GLN A 53 -10.94 -16.37 -10.64
N PRO A 54 -10.61 -15.70 -9.51
CA PRO A 54 -9.55 -16.15 -8.63
C PRO A 54 -9.90 -17.51 -8.03
N ALA A 55 -8.89 -18.38 -7.93
CA ALA A 55 -9.05 -19.69 -7.31
C ALA A 55 -9.55 -19.57 -5.86
N LEU A 56 -10.48 -20.44 -5.45
CA LEU A 56 -11.12 -20.35 -4.13
C LEU A 56 -10.10 -20.44 -2.97
N VAL A 57 -8.94 -21.07 -3.20
CA VAL A 57 -7.83 -21.12 -2.23
C VAL A 57 -7.29 -19.74 -1.85
N SER A 58 -7.46 -18.70 -2.70
CA SER A 58 -7.07 -17.33 -2.38
C SER A 58 -8.13 -16.54 -1.60
N ALA A 59 -9.34 -17.08 -1.41
CA ALA A 59 -10.43 -16.37 -0.73
C ALA A 59 -10.11 -15.96 0.73
N PRO A 60 -9.43 -16.78 1.56
CA PRO A 60 -9.02 -16.35 2.89
C PRO A 60 -8.08 -15.15 2.87
N TYR A 61 -7.23 -15.04 1.84
CA TYR A 61 -6.30 -13.92 1.68
C TYR A 61 -7.02 -12.63 1.26
N LEU A 62 -8.04 -12.73 0.39
CA LEU A 62 -8.91 -11.60 0.07
C LEU A 62 -9.61 -11.05 1.33
N LEU A 63 -10.23 -11.93 2.11
CA LEU A 63 -10.92 -11.54 3.34
C LEU A 63 -9.96 -10.94 4.37
N ALA A 64 -8.78 -11.54 4.56
CA ALA A 64 -7.75 -11.02 5.45
C ALA A 64 -7.24 -9.65 4.98
N SER A 65 -6.99 -9.47 3.67
CA SER A 65 -6.57 -8.20 3.10
C SER A 65 -7.62 -7.11 3.32
N CYS A 66 -8.89 -7.39 3.03
CA CYS A 66 -9.99 -6.45 3.26
C CYS A 66 -10.07 -6.03 4.74
N ALA A 67 -9.98 -6.99 5.68
CA ALA A 67 -9.98 -6.69 7.11
C ALA A 67 -8.80 -5.80 7.52
N LEU A 68 -7.59 -6.10 7.04
CA LEU A 68 -6.39 -5.31 7.30
C LEU A 68 -6.51 -3.90 6.71
N GLN A 69 -7.09 -3.76 5.52
CA GLN A 69 -7.30 -2.47 4.86
C GLN A 69 -8.32 -1.58 5.58
N VAL A 70 -9.36 -2.16 6.17
CA VAL A 70 -10.31 -1.41 7.03
C VAL A 70 -9.57 -0.83 8.24
N VAL A 71 -8.79 -1.65 8.94
CA VAL A 71 -8.03 -1.19 10.12
C VAL A 71 -6.98 -0.14 9.73
N TYR A 72 -6.27 -0.36 8.62
CA TYR A 72 -5.36 0.62 8.03
C TYR A 72 -6.04 1.98 7.82
N THR A 73 -7.23 1.98 7.19
CA THR A 73 -7.95 3.23 6.88
C THR A 73 -8.33 3.99 8.15
N VAL A 74 -8.79 3.29 9.18
CA VAL A 74 -9.10 3.88 10.49
C VAL A 74 -7.84 4.46 11.16
N LEU A 75 -6.73 3.71 11.15
CA LEU A 75 -5.46 4.14 11.75
C LEU A 75 -4.89 5.38 11.04
N VAL A 76 -4.97 5.44 9.71
CA VAL A 76 -4.59 6.64 8.95
C VAL A 76 -5.39 7.86 9.41
N ALA A 77 -6.72 7.73 9.48
CA ALA A 77 -7.60 8.83 9.91
C ALA A 77 -7.27 9.29 11.34
N LYS A 78 -7.06 8.35 12.27
CA LYS A 78 -6.65 8.67 13.65
C LYS A 78 -5.28 9.32 13.73
N THR A 79 -4.32 8.88 12.92
CA THR A 79 -2.96 9.44 12.89
C THR A 79 -3.01 10.91 12.45
N TYR A 80 -3.77 11.23 11.41
CA TYR A 80 -3.89 12.60 10.90
C TYR A 80 -4.68 13.55 11.81
N GLN A 81 -5.49 13.02 12.74
CA GLN A 81 -6.14 13.83 13.77
C GLN A 81 -5.18 14.31 14.85
N VAL A 82 -4.06 13.60 15.06
CA VAL A 82 -3.14 13.85 16.18
C VAL A 82 -1.74 14.28 15.76
N SER A 83 -1.42 14.28 14.47
CA SER A 83 -0.11 14.65 13.92
C SER A 83 -0.17 15.04 12.44
N ASP A 84 0.82 15.82 12.01
CA ASP A 84 0.89 16.33 10.64
C ASP A 84 1.04 15.20 9.60
N MET A 85 0.23 15.27 8.55
CA MET A 85 0.28 14.35 7.41
C MET A 85 1.64 14.38 6.72
N SER A 86 2.29 15.55 6.61
CA SER A 86 3.58 15.71 5.92
C SER A 86 4.71 14.88 6.53
N GLN A 87 4.61 14.53 7.81
CA GLN A 87 5.59 13.72 8.52
C GLN A 87 5.12 12.27 8.69
N THR A 88 3.86 12.08 9.08
CA THR A 88 3.33 10.73 9.37
C THR A 88 3.08 9.92 8.10
N TYR A 89 2.72 10.55 6.97
CA TYR A 89 2.51 9.84 5.71
C TYR A 89 3.79 9.20 5.16
N PRO A 90 4.93 9.91 5.04
CA PRO A 90 6.19 9.28 4.69
C PRO A 90 6.62 8.17 5.66
N LEU A 91 6.37 8.35 6.96
CA LEU A 91 6.70 7.33 7.96
C LEU A 91 5.87 6.04 7.75
N MET A 92 4.55 6.17 7.57
CA MET A 92 3.65 5.05 7.29
C MET A 92 4.04 4.31 5.99
N ARG A 93 4.17 5.06 4.90
CA ARG A 93 4.39 4.51 3.56
C ARG A 93 5.82 4.05 3.31
N GLY A 94 6.79 4.67 3.98
CA GLY A 94 8.20 4.32 3.82
C GLY A 94 8.64 3.14 4.71
N THR A 95 8.07 3.02 5.92
CA THR A 95 8.40 1.90 6.82
C THR A 95 7.81 0.58 6.32
N ALA A 96 6.66 0.62 5.64
CA ALA A 96 6.00 -0.61 5.18
C ALA A 96 6.83 -1.44 4.17
N PRO A 97 7.42 -0.87 3.10
CA PRO A 97 8.33 -1.61 2.22
C PRO A 97 9.53 -2.25 2.94
N LEU A 98 10.07 -1.58 3.96
CA LEU A 98 11.14 -2.14 4.79
C LEU A 98 10.67 -3.39 5.55
N LEU A 99 9.50 -3.31 6.17
CA LEU A 99 8.89 -4.46 6.88
C LEU A 99 8.59 -5.61 5.91
N VAL A 100 8.02 -5.31 4.73
CA VAL A 100 7.77 -6.31 3.69
C VAL A 100 9.07 -6.99 3.28
N ALA A 101 10.14 -6.22 2.98
CA ALA A 101 11.43 -6.77 2.60
C ALA A 101 12.04 -7.65 3.72
N ALA A 102 12.03 -7.17 4.96
CA ALA A 102 12.53 -7.93 6.10
C ALA A 102 11.76 -9.24 6.31
N ILE A 103 10.43 -9.18 6.26
CA ILE A 103 9.59 -10.38 6.46
C ILE A 103 9.77 -11.36 5.31
N SER A 104 9.79 -10.86 4.06
CA SER A 104 10.04 -11.68 2.87
C SER A 104 11.36 -12.46 2.95
N VAL A 105 12.45 -11.79 3.35
CA VAL A 105 13.76 -12.45 3.45
C VAL A 105 13.83 -13.42 4.63
N LEU A 106 13.36 -12.99 5.81
CA LEU A 106 13.53 -13.76 7.04
C LEU A 106 12.55 -14.92 7.18
N PHE A 107 11.32 -14.78 6.68
CA PHE A 107 10.24 -15.75 6.90
C PHE A 107 9.73 -16.40 5.61
N LEU A 108 9.81 -15.75 4.45
CA LEU A 108 9.36 -16.33 3.17
C LEU A 108 10.52 -16.93 2.35
N GLY A 109 11.77 -16.73 2.76
CA GLY A 109 12.96 -17.27 2.09
C GLY A 109 13.32 -16.57 0.77
N ASP A 110 12.75 -15.39 0.52
CA ASP A 110 13.05 -14.59 -0.67
C ASP A 110 14.50 -14.08 -0.63
N ARG A 111 15.14 -13.99 -1.80
CA ARG A 111 16.49 -13.41 -1.94
C ARG A 111 16.42 -12.04 -2.59
N LEU A 112 16.88 -11.02 -1.88
CA LEU A 112 17.02 -9.66 -2.41
C LEU A 112 18.42 -9.47 -3.01
N SER A 113 18.48 -8.81 -4.17
CA SER A 113 19.75 -8.43 -4.79
C SER A 113 20.45 -7.32 -3.99
N PRO A 114 21.78 -7.16 -4.12
CA PRO A 114 22.48 -6.03 -3.50
C PRO A 114 21.89 -4.67 -3.89
N LEU A 115 21.41 -4.53 -5.12
CA LEU A 115 20.76 -3.30 -5.59
C LEU A 115 19.41 -3.06 -4.89
N ALA A 116 18.65 -4.11 -4.60
CA ALA A 116 17.41 -3.98 -3.83
C ALA A 116 17.69 -3.52 -2.38
N TRP A 117 18.73 -4.07 -1.75
CA TRP A 117 19.18 -3.61 -0.43
C TRP A 117 19.62 -2.15 -0.43
N LEU A 118 20.33 -1.70 -1.47
CA LEU A 118 20.71 -0.31 -1.63
C LEU A 118 19.47 0.58 -1.76
N GLY A 119 18.46 0.17 -2.55
CA GLY A 119 17.19 0.88 -2.66
C GLY A 119 16.45 1.01 -1.32
N ILE A 120 16.43 -0.07 -0.51
CA ILE A 120 15.88 -0.05 0.85
C ILE A 120 16.65 0.93 1.74
N GLY A 121 17.99 0.92 1.68
CA GLY A 121 18.84 1.87 2.41
C GLY A 121 18.52 3.33 2.08
N VAL A 122 18.32 3.65 0.80
CA VAL A 122 17.91 4.98 0.34
C VAL A 122 16.53 5.36 0.89
N ILE A 123 15.57 4.43 0.86
CA ILE A 123 14.23 4.65 1.44
C ILE A 123 14.34 4.95 2.95
N CYS A 124 15.10 4.16 3.70
CA CYS A 124 15.32 4.38 5.13
C CYS A 124 15.94 5.75 5.42
N LEU A 125 16.97 6.13 4.66
CA LEU A 125 17.63 7.43 4.82
C LEU A 125 16.67 8.59 4.54
N ALA A 126 15.86 8.49 3.48
CA ALA A 126 14.86 9.50 3.13
C ALA A 126 13.79 9.66 4.24
N ILE A 127 13.32 8.55 4.82
CA ILE A 127 12.35 8.57 5.93
C ILE A 127 12.96 9.21 7.18
N LEU A 128 14.20 8.84 7.55
CA LEU A 128 14.89 9.47 8.69
C LEU A 128 15.06 10.97 8.46
N ALA A 129 15.49 11.39 7.27
CA ALA A 129 15.65 12.80 6.93
C ALA A 129 14.33 13.57 7.08
N MET A 130 13.21 13.01 6.63
CA MET A 130 11.89 13.61 6.81
C MET A 130 11.42 13.62 8.27
N ALA A 131 11.74 12.57 9.04
CA ALA A 131 11.42 12.50 10.46
C ALA A 131 12.14 13.60 11.26
N PHE A 132 13.42 13.88 10.95
CA PHE A 132 14.20 14.96 11.56
C PHE A 132 13.79 16.36 11.11
N ASN A 133 13.26 16.52 9.90
CA ASN A 133 12.81 17.81 9.37
C ASN A 133 11.35 18.16 9.77
N GLY A 134 10.61 17.21 10.34
CA GLY A 134 9.23 17.42 10.79
C GLY A 134 9.17 18.24 12.08
N ARG A 135 8.31 19.27 12.11
CA ARG A 135 7.95 20.00 13.35
C ARG A 135 7.35 19.02 14.36
N ALA A 136 7.52 19.32 15.66
CA ALA A 136 7.18 18.47 16.81
C ALA A 136 6.00 17.50 16.57
N SER A 137 6.31 16.26 16.17
CA SER A 137 5.31 15.21 16.08
C SER A 137 4.89 14.79 17.48
N SER A 138 3.60 14.59 17.69
CA SER A 138 3.15 13.91 18.90
C SER A 138 3.71 12.49 18.90
N ARG A 139 4.33 12.07 20.03
CA ARG A 139 4.77 10.68 20.23
C ARG A 139 3.65 9.68 19.88
N LYS A 140 2.40 10.04 20.17
CA LYS A 140 1.22 9.24 19.82
C LYS A 140 1.05 9.07 18.30
N GLY A 141 1.26 10.13 17.52
CA GLY A 141 1.16 10.06 16.06
C GLY A 141 2.26 9.23 15.41
N ILE A 142 3.49 9.30 15.93
CA ILE A 142 4.59 8.41 15.50
C ILE A 142 4.23 6.95 15.75
N VAL A 143 3.74 6.62 16.94
CA VAL A 143 3.34 5.25 17.28
C VAL A 143 2.20 4.77 16.38
N LEU A 144 1.16 5.58 16.17
CA LEU A 144 0.06 5.22 15.27
C LEU A 144 0.54 5.04 13.83
N ALA A 145 1.46 5.88 13.34
CA ALA A 145 2.05 5.75 12.02
C ALA A 145 2.84 4.44 11.87
N LEU A 146 3.62 4.04 12.88
CA LEU A 146 4.36 2.77 12.86
C LEU A 146 3.44 1.57 12.92
N ILE A 147 2.40 1.60 13.77
CA ILE A 147 1.37 0.54 13.80
C ILE A 147 0.71 0.45 12.42
N ASN A 148 0.36 1.58 11.82
CA ASN A 148 -0.24 1.59 10.49
C ASN A 148 0.70 1.02 9.42
N ALA A 149 2.02 1.27 9.51
CA ALA A 149 2.99 0.66 8.62
C ALA A 149 3.00 -0.89 8.72
N CYS A 150 2.77 -1.45 9.91
CA CYS A 150 2.61 -2.90 10.08
C CYS A 150 1.37 -3.44 9.37
N PHE A 151 0.24 -2.72 9.42
CA PHE A 151 -0.96 -3.10 8.67
C PHE A 151 -0.75 -2.99 7.16
N ILE A 152 -0.01 -1.96 6.70
CA ILE A 152 0.37 -1.82 5.29
C ILE A 152 1.21 -3.01 4.83
N ALA A 153 2.25 -3.35 5.60
CA ALA A 153 3.09 -4.51 5.30
C ALA A 153 2.28 -5.82 5.34
N GLY A 154 1.39 -5.96 6.32
CA GLY A 154 0.50 -7.10 6.49
C GLY A 154 -0.37 -7.35 5.26
N TYR A 155 -1.17 -6.36 4.84
CA TYR A 155 -2.04 -6.56 3.67
C TYR A 155 -1.20 -6.76 2.40
N THR A 156 -0.02 -6.10 2.28
CA THR A 156 0.86 -6.27 1.12
C THR A 156 1.40 -7.70 1.00
N LEU A 157 1.79 -8.32 2.11
CA LEU A 157 2.28 -9.71 2.15
C LEU A 157 1.14 -10.71 1.92
N VAL A 158 -0.03 -10.46 2.51
CA VAL A 158 -1.25 -11.25 2.32
C VAL A 158 -1.65 -11.22 0.85
N ASP A 159 -1.72 -10.03 0.23
CA ASP A 159 -2.06 -9.87 -1.19
C ASP A 159 -1.01 -10.48 -2.10
N GLY A 160 0.28 -10.28 -1.81
CA GLY A 160 1.36 -10.92 -2.57
C GLY A 160 1.23 -12.44 -2.58
N THR A 161 0.82 -13.04 -1.47
CA THR A 161 0.58 -14.50 -1.37
C THR A 161 -0.73 -14.91 -2.02
N GLY A 162 -1.81 -14.16 -1.78
CA GLY A 162 -3.13 -14.39 -2.35
C GLY A 162 -3.12 -14.36 -3.86
N VAL A 163 -2.47 -13.37 -4.48
CA VAL A 163 -2.32 -13.25 -5.94
C VAL A 163 -1.58 -14.46 -6.53
N ARG A 164 -0.54 -14.97 -5.86
CA ARG A 164 0.19 -16.17 -6.33
C ARG A 164 -0.68 -17.43 -6.29
N LEU A 165 -1.57 -17.55 -5.30
CA LEU A 165 -2.48 -18.67 -5.16
C LEU A 165 -3.75 -18.54 -6.02
N ALA A 166 -4.13 -17.32 -6.39
CA ALA A 166 -5.36 -17.03 -7.13
C ALA A 166 -5.33 -17.52 -8.58
N GLY A 167 -4.15 -17.75 -9.16
CA GLY A 167 -3.98 -18.09 -10.59
C GLY A 167 -4.29 -16.94 -11.56
N SER A 168 -4.81 -15.82 -11.07
CA SER A 168 -5.17 -14.63 -11.85
C SER A 168 -4.92 -13.37 -11.04
N ALA A 169 -3.86 -12.62 -11.36
CA ALA A 169 -3.56 -11.36 -10.70
C ALA A 169 -4.63 -10.30 -10.97
N LEU A 170 -5.16 -10.27 -12.21
CA LEU A 170 -6.26 -9.39 -12.58
C LEU A 170 -7.52 -9.73 -11.80
N GLY A 171 -7.92 -11.01 -11.77
CA GLY A 171 -9.09 -11.47 -11.03
C GLY A 171 -9.00 -11.14 -9.55
N TYR A 172 -7.89 -11.51 -8.89
CA TYR A 172 -7.69 -11.20 -7.47
C TYR A 172 -7.82 -9.70 -7.18
N THR A 173 -7.17 -8.85 -7.99
CA THR A 173 -7.20 -7.40 -7.80
C THR A 173 -8.61 -6.83 -7.93
N LEU A 174 -9.37 -7.26 -8.95
CA LEU A 174 -10.74 -6.78 -9.17
C LEU A 174 -11.65 -7.15 -8.00
N TRP A 175 -11.51 -8.37 -7.46
CA TRP A 175 -12.25 -8.81 -6.28
C TRP A 175 -11.86 -8.07 -5.00
N THR A 176 -10.65 -7.50 -4.89
CA THR A 176 -10.27 -6.66 -3.74
C THR A 176 -10.99 -5.30 -3.73
N PHE A 177 -11.46 -4.81 -4.88
CA PHE A 177 -12.15 -3.53 -5.01
C PHE A 177 -13.69 -3.63 -4.88
N LEU A 178 -14.23 -4.83 -4.66
CA LEU A 178 -15.65 -5.12 -4.50
C LEU A 178 -15.96 -5.59 -3.09
#